data_AF-A0A953WUL2-F1
#
_entry.id   AF-A0A953WUL2-F1
#
_cell.length_a   1.000
_cell.length_b   1.000
_cell.length_c   1.000
_cell.angle_alpha   90.00
_cell.angle_beta   90.00
_cell.angle_gamma   90.00
#
_symmetry.space_group_name_H-M   'P 1'
#
loop_
_entity.id
_entity.type
_entity.pdbx_description
1 polymer ?
#
loop_
_entity_poly.entity_id
_entity_poly.type
_entity_poly.pdbx_seq_one_letter_code
_entity_poly.pdbx_strand_id
1 'polypeptide(L)'
;MADTAASTPKTAVSAPTPFMAQYLSIKNRHPDALLFFRMGDFYELFFDDAVEAAGILDITLTSRGEHDGKPIPMAGVPYHAAEGYLARLIRAGCRVAVCEQTESPAEAKKRGSKAIVNRDIVRIVTPGTLTEEALLPARQGQALAAVALGAGGTEAAIAVCDVSTGRFDVSSADPAGLADALLAWPLSELLVAD
;
A
#
# COMPACT_ATOMS: atom_id res chain seq x y z
N MET A 1 -59.38 0.08 20.81
CA MET A 1 -58.15 -0.68 21.12
C MET A 1 -57.18 -0.42 20.00
N ALA A 2 -55.99 0.03 20.36
CA ALA A 2 -54.96 0.51 19.46
C ALA A 2 -54.38 -0.63 18.61
N ASP A 3 -54.01 -0.33 17.37
CA ASP A 3 -52.96 -1.06 16.68
C ASP A 3 -52.10 -0.06 15.90
N THR A 4 -51.14 0.52 16.62
CA THR A 4 -50.11 1.40 16.06
C THR A 4 -48.99 0.51 15.58
N ALA A 5 -49.05 0.07 14.32
CA ALA A 5 -47.94 -0.64 13.68
C ALA A 5 -46.76 0.32 13.52
N ALA A 6 -45.77 0.20 14.40
CA ALA A 6 -44.50 0.89 14.30
C ALA A 6 -43.78 0.44 13.02
N SER A 7 -43.64 1.36 12.07
CA SER A 7 -42.78 1.19 10.91
C SER A 7 -41.33 1.27 11.36
N THR A 8 -40.65 0.13 11.41
CA THR A 8 -39.21 0.06 11.65
C THR A 8 -38.48 0.75 10.48
N PRO A 9 -37.62 1.78 10.72
CA PRO A 9 -36.88 2.39 9.64
C PRO A 9 -35.86 1.39 9.11
N LYS A 10 -36.06 0.97 7.86
CA LYS A 10 -35.12 0.15 7.12
C LYS A 10 -33.90 1.03 6.83
N THR A 11 -32.82 0.84 7.59
CA THR A 11 -31.55 1.54 7.35
C THR A 11 -31.08 1.20 5.95
N ALA A 12 -31.32 2.11 5.00
CA ALA A 12 -30.84 1.95 3.64
C ALA A 12 -29.33 2.09 3.69
N VAL A 13 -28.60 1.00 3.45
CA VAL A 13 -27.16 1.02 3.24
C VAL A 13 -26.93 1.90 2.00
N SER A 14 -26.51 3.15 2.23
CA SER A 14 -26.29 4.11 1.16
C SER A 14 -25.10 3.66 0.34
N ALA A 15 -25.30 3.47 -0.96
CA ALA A 15 -24.21 3.11 -1.87
C ALA A 15 -23.04 4.09 -1.73
N PRO A 16 -21.78 3.61 -1.73
CA PRO A 16 -20.62 4.48 -1.60
C PRO A 16 -20.61 5.54 -2.70
N THR A 17 -20.13 6.73 -2.36
CA THR A 17 -19.92 7.79 -3.36
C THR A 17 -19.03 7.25 -4.50
N PRO A 18 -19.15 7.75 -5.74
CA PRO A 18 -18.30 7.29 -6.85
C PRO A 18 -16.81 7.33 -6.52
N PHE A 19 -16.40 8.35 -5.75
CA PHE A 19 -15.05 8.48 -5.21
C PHE A 19 -14.68 7.30 -4.30
N MET A 20 -15.49 7.01 -3.29
CA MET A 20 -15.22 5.93 -2.34
C MET A 20 -15.28 4.55 -3.01
N ALA A 21 -16.19 4.37 -3.98
CA ALA A 21 -16.24 3.16 -4.80
C ALA A 21 -14.93 2.94 -5.58
N GLN A 22 -14.38 4.00 -6.19
CA GLN A 22 -13.07 3.93 -6.87
C GLN A 22 -11.93 3.63 -5.90
N TYR A 23 -11.90 4.29 -4.73
CA TYR A 23 -10.90 4.03 -3.69
C TYR A 23 -10.93 2.57 -3.23
N LEU A 24 -12.10 2.05 -2.83
CA LEU A 24 -12.27 0.68 -2.34
C LEU A 24 -11.91 -0.34 -3.42
N SER A 25 -12.29 -0.10 -4.67
CA SER A 25 -11.92 -0.97 -5.79
C SER A 25 -10.40 -1.04 -5.99
N ILE A 26 -9.69 0.08 -5.83
CA ILE A 26 -8.24 0.14 -6.00
C ILE A 26 -7.53 -0.50 -4.80
N LYS A 27 -7.98 -0.20 -3.58
CA LYS A 27 -7.46 -0.79 -2.34
C LYS A 27 -7.58 -2.32 -2.34
N ASN A 28 -8.69 -2.86 -2.84
CA ASN A 28 -8.92 -4.30 -2.88
C ASN A 28 -7.94 -5.09 -3.77
N ARG A 29 -7.16 -4.41 -4.62
CA ARG A 29 -6.08 -5.07 -5.40
C ARG A 29 -4.84 -5.34 -4.55
N HIS A 30 -4.63 -4.56 -3.49
CA HIS A 30 -3.50 -4.67 -2.56
C HIS A 30 -4.01 -4.42 -1.13
N PRO A 31 -4.80 -5.37 -0.57
CA PRO A 31 -5.42 -5.18 0.74
C PRO A 31 -4.40 -5.01 1.87
N ASP A 32 -3.21 -5.58 1.69
CA ASP A 32 -2.10 -5.61 2.65
C ASP A 32 -1.13 -4.42 2.54
N ALA A 33 -1.30 -3.54 1.55
CA ALA A 33 -0.47 -2.35 1.38
C ALA A 33 -1.26 -1.07 1.70
N LEU A 34 -0.65 -0.13 2.40
CA LEU A 34 -1.21 1.21 2.58
C LEU A 34 -1.42 1.88 1.22
N LEU A 35 -2.57 2.50 0.99
CA LEU A 35 -2.89 3.15 -0.27
C LEU A 35 -2.71 4.66 -0.19
N PHE A 36 -1.62 5.17 -0.78
CA PHE A 36 -1.44 6.59 -1.06
C PHE A 36 -2.32 6.97 -2.24
N PHE A 37 -3.50 7.54 -1.96
CA PHE A 37 -4.49 7.89 -2.98
C PHE A 37 -4.38 9.36 -3.38
N ARG A 38 -3.96 9.64 -4.63
CA ARG A 38 -3.73 11.02 -5.08
C ARG A 38 -5.02 11.84 -5.15
N MET A 39 -5.02 12.93 -4.39
CA MET A 39 -6.12 13.88 -4.27
C MET A 39 -5.64 15.32 -4.36
N GLY A 40 -5.67 15.90 -5.57
CA GLY A 40 -5.26 17.29 -5.77
C GLY A 40 -3.79 17.46 -5.44
N ASP A 41 -3.44 18.09 -4.33
CA ASP A 41 -2.05 18.28 -3.83
C ASP A 41 -1.70 17.41 -2.61
N PHE A 42 -2.53 16.41 -2.31
CA PHE A 42 -2.30 15.46 -1.23
C PHE A 42 -2.27 14.01 -1.73
N TYR A 43 -1.62 13.15 -0.94
CA TYR A 43 -1.98 11.75 -0.85
C TYR A 43 -2.85 11.56 0.38
N GLU A 44 -4.04 11.00 0.19
CA GLU A 44 -4.97 10.68 1.26
C GLU A 44 -5.04 9.17 1.47
N LEU A 45 -5.14 8.76 2.73
CA LEU A 45 -5.42 7.39 3.16
C LEU A 45 -6.75 7.40 3.91
N PHE A 46 -7.48 6.29 3.87
CA PHE A 46 -8.78 6.15 4.51
C PHE A 46 -8.87 4.89 5.36
N PHE A 47 -9.85 4.84 6.26
CA PHE A 47 -10.11 3.67 7.12
C PHE A 47 -8.88 3.26 7.93
N ASP A 48 -8.55 1.97 7.97
CA ASP A 48 -7.44 1.43 8.76
C ASP A 48 -6.09 1.96 8.27
N ASP A 49 -5.92 2.17 6.95
CA ASP A 49 -4.71 2.77 6.39
C ASP A 49 -4.48 4.18 6.96
N ALA A 50 -5.54 4.95 7.17
CA ALA A 50 -5.44 6.28 7.77
C ALA A 50 -5.00 6.20 9.23
N VAL A 51 -5.54 5.26 10.00
CA VAL A 51 -5.22 5.07 11.42
C VAL A 51 -3.76 4.64 11.58
N GLU A 52 -3.33 3.65 10.80
CA GLU A 52 -1.96 3.14 10.80
C GLU A 52 -0.96 4.23 10.37
N ALA A 53 -1.20 4.89 9.24
CA ALA A 53 -0.33 5.94 8.74
C ALA A 53 -0.27 7.13 9.70
N ALA A 54 -1.38 7.54 10.31
CA ALA A 54 -1.40 8.61 11.29
C ALA A 54 -0.50 8.30 12.50
N GLY A 55 -0.57 7.06 13.01
CA GLY A 55 0.26 6.61 14.13
C GLY A 55 1.75 6.56 13.80
N ILE A 56 2.12 6.03 12.62
CA ILE A 56 3.53 5.90 12.20
C ILE A 56 4.13 7.26 11.84
N LEU A 57 3.36 8.09 11.12
CA LEU A 57 3.83 9.36 10.58
C LEU A 57 3.70 10.52 11.55
N ASP A 58 2.99 10.34 12.67
CA ASP A 58 2.66 11.40 13.62
C ASP A 58 1.99 12.57 12.89
N ILE A 59 0.94 12.26 12.12
CA ILE A 59 0.13 13.22 11.38
C ILE A 59 -1.31 13.19 11.89
N THR A 60 -2.02 14.30 11.68
CA THR A 60 -3.41 14.43 12.14
C THR A 60 -4.33 13.39 11.50
N LEU A 61 -4.94 12.55 12.34
CA LEU A 61 -6.09 11.73 11.96
C LEU A 61 -7.37 12.57 12.04
N THR A 62 -8.13 12.60 10.94
CA THR A 62 -9.40 13.31 10.82
C THR A 62 -10.46 12.38 10.21
N SER A 63 -11.61 12.91 9.81
CA SER A 63 -12.67 12.15 9.16
C SER A 63 -13.24 12.89 7.95
N ARG A 64 -13.66 12.14 6.92
CA ARG A 64 -14.25 12.69 5.70
C ARG A 64 -15.52 11.95 5.29
N GLY A 65 -16.67 12.58 5.50
CA GLY A 65 -17.96 11.99 5.14
C GLY A 65 -18.27 10.72 5.93
N GLU A 66 -19.23 9.94 5.42
CA GLU A 66 -19.70 8.72 6.08
C GLU A 66 -19.73 7.54 5.11
N HIS A 67 -19.43 6.35 5.63
CA HIS A 67 -19.62 5.06 4.97
C HIS A 67 -20.35 4.14 5.94
N ASP A 68 -21.46 3.55 5.50
CA ASP A 68 -22.34 2.73 6.34
C ASP A 68 -22.77 3.40 7.66
N GLY A 69 -23.04 4.71 7.60
CA GLY A 69 -23.46 5.52 8.75
C GLY A 69 -22.36 5.80 9.77
N LYS A 70 -21.09 5.53 9.43
CA LYS A 70 -19.93 5.83 10.28
C LYS A 70 -19.00 6.84 9.60
N PRO A 71 -18.42 7.80 10.36
CA PRO A 71 -17.40 8.68 9.82
C PRO A 71 -16.23 7.89 9.26
N ILE A 72 -15.73 8.28 8.08
CA ILE A 72 -14.59 7.61 7.43
C ILE A 72 -13.30 8.22 7.99
N PRO A 73 -12.44 7.47 8.72
CA PRO A 73 -11.13 7.95 9.13
C PRO A 73 -10.30 8.35 7.92
N MET A 74 -9.57 9.44 8.02
CA MET A 74 -8.76 9.99 6.95
C MET A 74 -7.49 10.63 7.50
N ALA A 75 -6.36 10.36 6.85
CA ALA A 75 -5.10 11.06 7.07
C ALA A 75 -4.50 11.40 5.71
N GLY A 76 -3.62 12.40 5.65
CA GLY A 76 -3.02 12.78 4.38
C GLY A 76 -1.71 13.52 4.53
N VAL A 77 -0.89 13.41 3.48
CA VAL A 77 0.42 14.07 3.38
C VAL A 77 0.48 14.92 2.11
N PRO A 78 1.16 16.08 2.14
CA PRO A 78 1.35 16.88 0.93
C PRO A 78 2.16 16.11 -0.12
N TYR A 79 1.70 16.12 -1.37
CA TYR A 79 2.35 15.37 -2.46
C TYR A 79 3.81 15.76 -2.67
N HIS A 80 4.10 17.06 -2.63
CA HIS A 80 5.47 17.56 -2.80
C HIS A 80 6.43 17.13 -1.68
N ALA A 81 5.90 16.65 -0.55
CA ALA A 81 6.67 16.15 0.57
C ALA A 81 6.51 14.63 0.77
N ALA A 82 5.77 13.94 -0.12
CA ALA A 82 5.33 12.57 0.08
C ALA A 82 6.48 11.57 0.18
N GLU A 83 7.60 11.83 -0.51
CA GLU A 83 8.78 10.98 -0.52
C GLU A 83 9.33 10.75 0.91
N GLY A 84 9.42 11.79 1.72
CA GLY A 84 9.89 11.67 3.11
C GLY A 84 8.94 10.85 4.00
N TYR A 85 7.63 10.98 3.79
CA TYR A 85 6.63 10.18 4.51
C TYR A 85 6.64 8.73 4.06
N LEU A 86 6.75 8.50 2.75
CA LEU A 86 6.92 7.17 2.17
C LEU A 86 8.13 6.47 2.79
N ALA A 87 9.28 7.15 2.90
CA ALA A 87 10.48 6.64 3.58
C ALA A 87 10.17 6.09 4.98
N ARG A 88 9.41 6.85 5.76
CA ARG A 88 9.10 6.52 7.15
C ARG A 88 8.17 5.31 7.24
N LEU A 89 7.17 5.22 6.35
CA LEU A 89 6.29 4.06 6.26
C LEU A 89 7.06 2.79 5.89
N ILE A 90 7.94 2.87 4.88
CA ILE A 90 8.74 1.71 4.46
C ILE A 90 9.70 1.26 5.58
N ARG A 91 10.34 2.20 6.29
CA ARG A 91 11.18 1.89 7.46
C ARG A 91 10.41 1.30 8.63
N ALA A 92 9.11 1.60 8.74
CA ALA A 92 8.23 0.98 9.71
C ALA A 92 7.76 -0.43 9.29
N GLY A 93 8.18 -0.92 8.12
CA GLY A 93 7.83 -2.23 7.59
C GLY A 93 6.54 -2.25 6.76
N CYS A 94 5.93 -1.10 6.49
CA CYS A 94 4.73 -1.03 5.66
C CYS A 94 5.06 -1.23 4.18
N ARG A 95 4.14 -1.84 3.44
CA ARG A 95 4.09 -1.77 1.98
C ARG A 95 3.19 -0.60 1.59
N VAL A 96 3.54 0.16 0.56
CA VAL A 96 2.75 1.32 0.12
C VAL A 96 2.45 1.25 -1.37
N ALA A 97 1.17 1.22 -1.74
CA ALA A 97 0.71 1.37 -3.09
C ALA A 97 0.49 2.87 -3.40
N VAL A 98 1.18 3.39 -4.40
CA VAL A 98 1.06 4.77 -4.86
C VAL A 98 0.08 4.83 -6.01
N CYS A 99 -1.07 5.46 -5.76
CA CYS A 99 -2.14 5.61 -6.72
C CYS A 99 -2.22 7.04 -7.22
N GLU A 100 -2.00 7.22 -8.52
CA GLU A 100 -1.92 8.52 -9.20
C GLU A 100 -3.17 8.83 -10.02
N GLN A 101 -3.35 10.10 -10.36
CA GLN A 101 -4.35 10.55 -11.32
C GLN A 101 -3.86 10.27 -12.75
N THR A 102 -4.54 9.38 -13.47
CA THR A 102 -4.16 8.98 -14.84
C THR A 102 -4.74 9.88 -15.92
N GLU A 103 -5.59 10.84 -15.53
CA GLU A 103 -6.12 11.89 -16.39
C GLU A 103 -6.23 13.21 -15.60
N SER A 104 -6.30 14.32 -16.31
CA SER A 104 -6.53 15.64 -15.72
C SER A 104 -8.01 15.85 -15.34
N PRO A 105 -8.32 16.75 -14.40
CA PRO A 105 -9.70 17.15 -14.11
C PRO A 105 -10.46 17.68 -15.33
N ALA A 106 -9.76 18.31 -16.28
CA ALA A 106 -10.33 18.80 -17.52
C ALA A 106 -10.76 17.66 -18.45
N GLU A 107 -9.97 16.60 -18.54
CA GLU A 107 -10.29 15.39 -19.32
C GLU A 107 -11.45 14.63 -18.70
N ALA A 108 -11.44 14.45 -17.38
CA ALA A 108 -12.57 13.85 -16.66
C ALA A 108 -13.88 14.62 -16.95
N LYS A 109 -13.85 15.96 -16.90
CA LYS A 109 -15.02 16.79 -17.19
C LYS A 109 -15.55 16.62 -18.62
N LYS A 110 -14.69 16.32 -19.60
CA LYS A 110 -15.10 16.01 -20.98
C LYS A 110 -15.88 14.68 -21.06
N ARG A 111 -15.61 13.71 -20.17
CA ARG A 111 -16.34 12.42 -20.10
C ARG A 111 -17.72 12.55 -19.46
N GLY A 112 -17.96 13.63 -18.70
CA GLY A 112 -19.28 13.97 -18.17
C GLY A 112 -19.18 14.82 -16.91
N SER A 113 -20.24 15.58 -16.62
CA SER A 113 -20.28 16.49 -15.46
C SER A 113 -20.19 15.80 -14.09
N LYS A 114 -20.47 14.49 -14.03
CA LYS A 114 -20.36 13.65 -12.83
C LYS A 114 -19.16 12.70 -12.87
N ALA A 115 -18.35 12.73 -13.93
CA ALA A 115 -17.20 11.85 -14.05
C ALA A 115 -16.11 12.29 -13.05
N ILE A 116 -15.63 11.34 -12.27
CA ILE A 116 -14.47 11.53 -11.40
C ILE A 116 -13.19 11.20 -12.18
N VAL A 117 -12.09 11.84 -11.78
CA VAL A 117 -10.76 11.57 -12.35
C VAL A 117 -10.41 10.08 -12.19
N ASN A 118 -9.97 9.46 -13.28
CA ASN A 118 -9.43 8.10 -13.29
C ASN A 118 -8.11 8.05 -12.52
N ARG A 119 -7.93 6.94 -11.81
CA ARG A 119 -6.76 6.71 -10.99
C ARG A 119 -6.32 5.26 -11.11
N ASP A 120 -5.02 5.05 -11.00
CA ASP A 120 -4.45 3.71 -10.99
C ASP A 120 -3.20 3.67 -10.09
N ILE A 121 -2.83 2.47 -9.66
CA ILE A 121 -1.59 2.23 -8.93
C ILE A 121 -0.48 2.22 -9.97
N VAL A 122 0.43 3.18 -9.85
CA VAL A 122 1.58 3.30 -10.75
C VAL A 122 2.80 2.62 -10.17
N ARG A 123 2.81 2.40 -8.85
CA ARG A 123 3.95 1.80 -8.14
C ARG A 123 3.51 1.17 -6.83
N ILE A 124 4.14 0.06 -6.50
CA ILE A 124 4.13 -0.52 -5.15
C ILE A 124 5.53 -0.38 -4.60
N VAL A 125 5.64 0.14 -3.39
CA VAL A 125 6.90 0.40 -2.73
C VAL A 125 6.97 -0.50 -1.51
N THR A 126 8.03 -1.30 -1.43
CA THR A 126 8.32 -2.20 -0.33
C THR A 126 9.75 -1.97 0.17
N PRO A 127 10.12 -2.51 1.35
CA PRO A 127 11.50 -2.40 1.85
C PRO A 127 12.58 -2.95 0.90
N GLY A 128 12.25 -3.94 0.06
CA GLY A 128 13.18 -4.56 -0.89
C GLY A 128 13.29 -3.86 -2.25
N THR A 129 12.38 -2.95 -2.57
CA THR A 129 12.26 -2.34 -3.91
C THR A 129 12.52 -0.83 -3.92
N LEU A 130 13.18 -0.29 -2.89
CA LEU A 130 13.55 1.13 -2.85
C LEU A 130 14.62 1.42 -3.90
N THR A 131 14.47 2.51 -4.63
CA THR A 131 15.46 2.93 -5.65
C THR A 131 15.97 4.35 -5.41
N GLU A 132 15.24 5.12 -4.62
CA GLU A 132 15.51 6.51 -4.32
C GLU A 132 16.63 6.62 -3.28
N GLU A 133 17.69 7.33 -3.63
CA GLU A 133 18.84 7.56 -2.74
C GLU A 133 18.44 8.22 -1.41
N ALA A 134 17.41 9.08 -1.41
CA ALA A 134 16.89 9.71 -0.20
C ALA A 134 16.21 8.72 0.77
N LEU A 135 15.74 7.58 0.26
CA LEU A 135 15.06 6.55 1.04
C LEU A 135 16.06 5.49 1.54
N LEU A 136 17.14 5.27 0.78
CA LEU A 136 18.18 4.30 1.10
C LEU A 136 19.03 4.74 2.29
N PRO A 137 19.34 3.82 3.23
CA PRO A 137 20.32 4.11 4.26
C PRO A 137 21.71 4.27 3.63
N ALA A 138 22.31 5.47 3.75
CA ALA A 138 23.57 5.85 3.09
C ALA A 138 24.80 4.94 3.35
N ARG A 139 24.70 3.96 4.26
CA ARG A 139 25.77 3.02 4.64
C ARG A 139 25.32 1.57 4.80
N GLN A 140 24.08 1.25 4.49
CA GLN A 140 23.60 -0.14 4.51
C GLN A 140 23.21 -0.52 3.08
N GLY A 141 23.69 -1.68 2.64
CA GLY A 141 23.14 -2.30 1.44
C GLY A 141 21.68 -2.68 1.66
N GLN A 142 20.98 -2.95 0.57
CA GLN A 142 19.66 -3.56 0.60
C GLN A 142 19.66 -4.72 -0.40
N ALA A 143 18.82 -5.70 -0.14
CA ALA A 143 18.50 -6.74 -1.11
C ALA A 143 17.14 -7.34 -0.74
N LEU A 144 16.41 -7.80 -1.75
CA LEU A 144 15.30 -8.70 -1.57
C LEU A 144 15.77 -10.11 -1.93
N ALA A 145 15.33 -11.11 -1.16
CA ALA A 145 15.55 -12.51 -1.49
C ALA A 145 14.24 -13.23 -1.73
N ALA A 146 14.28 -14.26 -2.56
CA ALA A 146 13.24 -15.26 -2.68
C ALA A 146 13.82 -16.63 -2.36
N VAL A 147 13.11 -17.42 -1.57
CA VAL A 147 13.49 -18.79 -1.22
C VAL A 147 12.48 -19.77 -1.76
N ALA A 148 12.97 -20.84 -2.38
CA ALA A 148 12.17 -21.99 -2.77
C ALA A 148 12.73 -23.27 -2.14
N LEU A 149 11.85 -24.11 -1.60
CA LEU A 149 12.19 -25.45 -1.11
C LEU A 149 11.78 -26.47 -2.18
N GLY A 150 12.71 -27.36 -2.51
CA GLY A 150 12.47 -28.47 -3.43
C GLY A 150 11.55 -29.54 -2.84
N ALA A 151 11.07 -30.45 -3.69
CA ALA A 151 10.18 -31.53 -3.29
C ALA A 151 10.82 -32.39 -2.18
N GLY A 152 10.10 -32.61 -1.09
CA GLY A 152 10.59 -33.37 0.06
C GLY A 152 11.51 -32.59 1.02
N GLY A 153 11.74 -31.30 0.78
CA GLY A 153 12.47 -30.43 1.71
C GLY A 153 13.96 -30.72 1.83
N THR A 154 14.55 -31.43 0.86
CA THR A 154 15.98 -31.80 0.81
C THR A 154 16.83 -30.86 -0.03
N GLU A 155 16.20 -29.96 -0.77
CA GLU A 155 16.85 -29.00 -1.65
C GLU A 155 16.28 -27.62 -1.37
N ALA A 156 17.10 -26.58 -1.47
CA ALA A 156 16.65 -25.21 -1.43
C ALA A 156 17.35 -24.39 -2.53
N ALA A 157 16.72 -23.32 -2.96
CA ALA A 157 17.32 -22.31 -3.82
C ALA A 157 17.02 -20.92 -3.26
N ILE A 158 17.97 -20.02 -3.44
CA ILE A 158 17.86 -18.62 -3.06
C ILE A 158 18.13 -17.79 -4.32
N ALA A 159 17.23 -16.85 -4.60
CA ALA A 159 17.48 -15.77 -5.55
C ALA A 159 17.58 -14.47 -4.75
N VAL A 160 18.63 -13.69 -4.96
CA VAL A 160 18.86 -12.40 -4.29
C VAL A 160 18.95 -11.31 -5.34
N CYS A 161 18.28 -10.19 -5.12
CA CYS A 161 18.28 -9.04 -6.00
C CYS A 161 18.47 -7.74 -5.19
N ASP A 162 19.38 -6.88 -5.66
CA ASP A 162 19.38 -5.47 -5.30
C ASP A 162 18.88 -4.66 -6.50
N VAL A 163 17.65 -4.16 -6.39
CA VAL A 163 16.97 -3.41 -7.45
C VAL A 163 17.67 -2.09 -7.76
N SER A 164 18.37 -1.50 -6.80
CA SER A 164 19.05 -0.21 -6.97
C SER A 164 20.36 -0.30 -7.75
N THR A 165 21.03 -1.46 -7.68
CA THR A 165 22.30 -1.70 -8.39
C THR A 165 22.15 -2.62 -9.60
N GLY A 166 21.02 -3.31 -9.71
CA GLY A 166 20.78 -4.35 -10.73
C GLY A 166 21.51 -5.66 -10.44
N ARG A 167 22.11 -5.81 -9.24
CA ARG A 167 22.74 -7.06 -8.83
C ARG A 167 21.68 -8.15 -8.69
N PHE A 168 21.95 -9.29 -9.29
CA PHE A 168 21.06 -10.45 -9.25
C PHE A 168 21.89 -11.73 -9.18
N ASP A 169 21.67 -12.52 -8.13
CA ASP A 169 22.41 -13.74 -7.86
C ASP A 169 21.43 -14.87 -7.55
N VAL A 170 21.70 -16.07 -8.07
CA VAL A 170 20.91 -17.28 -7.80
C VAL A 170 21.85 -18.39 -7.40
N SER A 171 21.54 -19.08 -6.30
CA SER A 171 22.32 -20.21 -5.80
C SER A 171 21.42 -21.31 -5.26
N SER A 172 21.90 -22.55 -5.37
CA SER A 172 21.36 -23.64 -4.57
C SER A 172 21.88 -23.54 -3.12
N ALA A 173 21.07 -24.01 -2.18
CA ALA A 173 21.42 -24.11 -0.78
C ALA A 173 20.97 -25.46 -0.21
N ASP A 174 21.73 -25.97 0.76
CA ASP A 174 21.21 -26.99 1.67
C ASP A 174 20.14 -26.33 2.55
N PRO A 175 18.93 -26.92 2.69
CA PRO A 175 17.92 -26.45 3.64
C PRO A 175 18.47 -26.17 5.04
N ALA A 176 19.44 -26.95 5.52
CA ALA A 176 20.07 -26.73 6.83
C ALA A 176 20.98 -25.48 6.87
N GLY A 177 21.55 -25.08 5.73
CA GLY A 177 22.43 -23.91 5.58
C GLY A 177 21.72 -22.65 5.08
N LEU A 178 20.40 -22.70 4.87
CA LEU A 178 19.61 -21.61 4.32
C LEU A 178 19.72 -20.32 5.14
N ALA A 179 19.70 -20.45 6.48
CA ALA A 179 19.81 -19.29 7.37
C ALA A 179 21.15 -18.55 7.19
N ASP A 180 22.26 -19.29 7.14
CA ASP A 180 23.59 -18.71 6.93
C ASP A 180 23.71 -18.06 5.55
N ALA A 181 23.14 -18.70 4.53
CA ALA A 181 23.12 -18.16 3.18
C ALA A 181 22.32 -16.85 3.08
N LEU A 182 21.21 -16.71 3.81
CA LEU A 182 20.43 -15.46 3.89
C LEU A 182 21.18 -14.36 4.66
N LEU A 183 21.85 -14.70 5.77
CA LEU A 183 22.63 -13.76 6.59
C LEU A 183 23.84 -13.15 5.86
N ALA A 184 24.29 -13.78 4.76
CA ALA A 184 25.35 -13.23 3.91
C ALA A 184 24.91 -11.97 3.14
N TRP A 185 23.61 -11.64 3.14
CA TRP A 185 23.04 -10.54 2.39
C TRP A 185 22.39 -9.50 3.31
N PRO A 186 22.42 -8.22 2.94
CA PRO A 186 21.72 -7.17 3.66
C PRO A 186 20.23 -7.18 3.30
N LEU A 187 19.53 -8.26 3.64
CA LEU A 187 18.13 -8.47 3.25
C LEU A 187 17.21 -7.49 3.96
N SER A 188 16.42 -6.76 3.18
CA SER A 188 15.32 -5.91 3.66
C SER A 188 13.95 -6.53 3.42
N GLU A 189 13.86 -7.53 2.53
CA GLU A 189 12.63 -8.24 2.21
C GLU A 189 12.93 -9.69 1.84
N LEU A 190 12.06 -10.61 2.29
CA LEU A 190 12.17 -12.03 2.00
C LEU A 190 10.82 -12.54 1.47
N LEU A 191 10.84 -13.09 0.26
CA LEU A 191 9.72 -13.76 -0.36
C LEU A 191 9.82 -15.26 -0.08
N VAL A 192 8.74 -15.83 0.43
CA VAL A 192 8.61 -17.26 0.74
C VAL A 192 7.40 -17.79 -0.01
N ALA A 193 7.48 -19.02 -0.51
CA ALA A 193 6.32 -19.69 -1.09
C ALA A 193 5.27 -19.98 0.00
N ASP A 194 3.99 -19.93 -0.38
CA ASP A 194 2.85 -20.28 0.49
C ASP A 194 2.83 -21.77 0.87
#